data_AF-A0A975T138-F1
#
_entry.id   AF-A0A975T138-F1
#
_cell.length_a   1.000
_cell.length_b   1.000
_cell.length_c   1.000
_cell.angle_alpha   90.00
_cell.angle_beta   90.00
_cell.angle_gamma   90.00
#
_symmetry.space_group_name_H-M   'P 1'
#
loop_
_entity.id
_entity.type
_entity.pdbx_description
1 polymer ?
#
loop_
_entity_poly.entity_id
_entity_poly.type
_entity_poly.pdbx_seq_one_letter_code
_entity_poly.pdbx_strand_id
1 'polypeptide(L)'
;MRADLGVFFRRLRTALGGEPFPYVWVPEWHPGGHGLHAHFAVGKFVRQSLIRDAWGHGFVSIKLLSDLPVGSGRLEEARKAAGYLSKYVGKSFTDERVRHLKRYDVAEGFQPERVQVWGDSVDEVIGGASRMLGGLAPSQQWFSSEQEGWQGPPALWVQW
;
A
#
# COMPACT_ATOMS: atom_id res chain seq x y z
N MET A 1 3.76 -14.97 -11.33
CA MET A 1 3.16 -14.28 -10.16
C MET A 1 2.35 -13.04 -10.50
N ARG A 2 2.91 -11.95 -11.06
CA ARG A 2 2.09 -10.73 -11.36
C ARG A 2 0.96 -11.01 -12.35
N ALA A 3 1.22 -11.81 -13.38
CA ALA A 3 0.20 -12.27 -14.31
C ALA A 3 -0.90 -13.11 -13.60
N ASP A 4 -0.49 -14.02 -12.71
CA ASP A 4 -1.39 -14.87 -11.93
C ASP A 4 -2.27 -14.05 -10.99
N LEU A 5 -1.70 -13.04 -10.33
CA LEU A 5 -2.45 -12.08 -9.52
C LEU A 5 -3.42 -11.25 -10.38
N GLY A 6 -3.02 -10.89 -11.60
CA GLY A 6 -3.93 -10.27 -12.56
C GLY A 6 -5.12 -11.17 -12.90
N VAL A 7 -4.88 -12.47 -13.11
CA VAL A 7 -5.96 -13.46 -13.35
C VAL A 7 -6.83 -13.62 -12.10
N PHE A 8 -6.22 -13.71 -10.92
CA PHE A 8 -6.92 -13.78 -9.63
C PHE A 8 -7.89 -12.62 -9.42
N PHE A 9 -7.43 -11.37 -9.55
CA PHE A 9 -8.31 -10.22 -9.36
C PHE A 9 -9.41 -10.12 -10.43
N ARG A 10 -9.15 -10.55 -11.67
CA ARG A 10 -10.19 -10.64 -12.72
C ARG A 10 -11.25 -11.71 -12.41
N ARG A 11 -10.84 -12.88 -11.94
CA ARG A 11 -11.75 -13.95 -11.51
C ARG A 11 -12.56 -13.51 -10.30
N LEU A 12 -11.91 -12.90 -9.32
CA LEU A 12 -12.57 -12.38 -8.13
C LEU A 12 -13.57 -11.29 -8.47
N ARG A 13 -13.23 -10.37 -9.39
CA ARG A 13 -14.17 -9.36 -9.91
C ARG A 13 -15.42 -10.00 -10.50
N THR A 14 -15.24 -11.01 -11.34
CA THR A 14 -16.35 -11.76 -11.95
C THR A 14 -17.24 -12.40 -10.89
N ALA A 15 -16.64 -13.07 -9.91
CA ALA A 15 -17.35 -13.70 -8.79
C ALA A 15 -18.07 -12.69 -7.87
N LEU A 16 -17.66 -11.42 -7.88
CA LEU A 16 -18.24 -10.33 -7.12
C LEU A 16 -19.30 -9.52 -7.89
N GLY A 17 -19.69 -9.96 -9.09
CA GLY A 17 -20.71 -9.31 -9.92
C GLY A 17 -20.18 -8.42 -11.04
N GLY A 18 -18.87 -8.44 -11.33
CA GLY A 18 -18.28 -7.79 -12.50
C GLY A 18 -17.81 -6.36 -12.29
N GLU A 19 -18.34 -5.63 -11.30
CA GLU A 19 -17.97 -4.24 -11.03
C GLU A 19 -16.53 -4.08 -10.54
N PRO A 20 -15.80 -3.03 -10.96
CA PRO A 20 -14.49 -2.68 -10.41
C PRO A 20 -14.55 -2.50 -8.89
N PHE A 21 -13.49 -2.92 -8.19
CA PHE A 21 -13.40 -2.75 -6.74
C PHE A 21 -11.96 -2.41 -6.33
N PRO A 22 -11.78 -1.63 -5.25
CA PRO A 22 -10.46 -1.28 -4.75
C PRO A 22 -9.75 -2.50 -4.17
N TYR A 23 -8.51 -2.72 -4.61
CA TYR A 23 -7.56 -3.61 -3.96
C TYR A 23 -6.16 -3.02 -4.01
N VAL A 24 -5.31 -3.49 -3.11
CA VAL A 24 -3.87 -3.28 -3.11
C VAL A 24 -3.19 -4.61 -2.83
N TRP A 25 -2.05 -4.87 -3.46
CA TRP A 25 -1.23 -6.03 -3.13
C TRP A 25 0.27 -5.72 -3.14
N VAL A 26 1.01 -6.48 -2.34
CA VAL A 26 2.45 -6.31 -2.07
C VAL A 26 3.15 -7.68 -2.23
N PRO A 27 4.22 -7.77 -3.05
CA PRO A 27 5.07 -8.94 -3.12
C PRO A 27 5.97 -9.07 -1.90
N GLU A 28 6.18 -10.29 -1.41
CA GLU A 28 7.21 -10.61 -0.40
C GLU A 28 7.91 -11.92 -0.80
N TRP A 29 9.22 -11.88 -1.03
CA TRP A 29 9.99 -13.12 -1.13
C TRP A 29 10.13 -13.76 0.24
N HIS A 30 9.73 -15.02 0.36
CA HIS A 30 9.83 -15.74 1.63
C HIS A 30 11.31 -15.90 2.04
N PRO A 31 11.69 -15.54 3.28
CA PRO A 31 13.08 -15.66 3.74
C PRO A 31 13.66 -17.08 3.64
N GLY A 32 12.82 -18.09 3.80
CA GLY A 32 13.20 -19.51 3.66
C GLY A 32 13.23 -20.04 2.21
N GLY A 33 13.10 -19.19 1.19
CA GLY A 33 13.24 -19.60 -0.21
C GLY A 33 12.04 -20.35 -0.80
N HIS A 34 10.94 -20.53 -0.06
CA HIS A 34 9.71 -21.22 -0.51
C HIS A 34 8.90 -20.48 -1.59
N GLY A 35 9.45 -19.40 -2.15
CA GLY A 35 8.86 -18.64 -3.23
C GLY A 35 8.35 -17.26 -2.82
N LEU A 36 7.50 -16.71 -3.69
CA LEU A 36 6.99 -15.35 -3.61
C LEU A 36 5.58 -15.36 -3.02
N HIS A 37 5.40 -14.66 -1.91
CA HIS A 37 4.11 -14.41 -1.28
C HIS A 37 3.46 -13.15 -1.85
N ALA A 38 2.13 -13.16 -1.89
CA ALA A 38 1.32 -11.99 -2.22
C ALA A 38 0.43 -11.65 -1.03
N HIS A 39 0.66 -10.49 -0.43
CA HIS A 39 -0.22 -9.93 0.59
C HIS A 39 -1.16 -8.95 -0.08
N PHE A 40 -2.47 -9.07 0.14
CA PHE A 40 -3.43 -8.15 -0.45
C PHE A 40 -4.50 -7.72 0.56
N ALA A 41 -5.09 -6.55 0.28
CA ALA A 41 -6.29 -6.07 0.94
C ALA A 41 -7.32 -5.65 -0.11
N VAL A 42 -8.59 -5.81 0.22
CA VAL A 42 -9.73 -5.41 -0.61
C VAL A 42 -10.61 -4.45 0.19
N GLY A 43 -11.11 -3.40 -0.47
CA GLY A 43 -11.91 -2.35 0.21
C GLY A 43 -13.37 -2.72 0.45
N LYS A 44 -13.71 -4.00 0.47
CA LYS A 44 -15.05 -4.54 0.77
C LYS A 44 -14.94 -5.92 1.38
N PHE A 45 -15.98 -6.33 2.09
CA PHE A 45 -16.08 -7.72 2.54
C PHE A 45 -16.17 -8.67 1.33
N VAL A 46 -15.37 -9.73 1.37
CA VAL A 46 -15.37 -10.81 0.39
C VAL A 46 -15.40 -12.13 1.14
N ARG A 47 -16.34 -13.02 0.80
CA ARG A 47 -16.41 -14.34 1.40
C ARG A 47 -15.13 -15.12 1.10
N GLN A 48 -14.58 -15.77 2.12
CA GLN A 48 -13.33 -16.53 2.00
C GLN A 48 -13.38 -17.59 0.90
N SER A 49 -14.54 -18.24 0.68
CA SER A 49 -14.72 -19.21 -0.40
C SER A 49 -14.43 -18.58 -1.76
N LEU A 50 -14.97 -17.39 -2.05
CA LEU A 50 -14.75 -16.70 -3.33
C LEU A 50 -13.27 -16.36 -3.56
N ILE A 51 -12.54 -16.00 -2.49
CA ILE A 51 -11.09 -15.75 -2.58
C ILE A 51 -10.36 -17.04 -2.96
N ARG A 52 -10.68 -18.15 -2.29
CA ARG A 52 -10.06 -19.46 -2.55
C ARG A 52 -10.35 -19.94 -3.97
N ASP A 53 -11.60 -19.84 -4.39
CA ASP A 53 -12.06 -20.30 -5.71
C ASP A 53 -11.45 -19.45 -6.83
N ALA A 54 -11.36 -18.13 -6.64
CA ALA A 54 -10.71 -17.24 -7.60
C ALA A 54 -9.20 -17.48 -7.70
N TRP A 55 -8.54 -17.77 -6.58
CA TRP A 55 -7.09 -17.98 -6.54
C TRP A 55 -6.69 -19.34 -7.12
N GLY A 56 -7.34 -20.42 -6.68
CA GLY A 56 -7.05 -21.78 -7.16
C GLY A 56 -5.68 -22.34 -6.74
N HIS A 57 -4.92 -21.62 -5.91
CA HIS A 57 -3.65 -22.10 -5.33
C HIS A 57 -3.70 -22.05 -3.79
N GLY A 58 -2.60 -22.44 -3.13
CA GLY A 58 -2.48 -22.41 -1.67
C GLY A 58 -2.52 -20.99 -1.09
N PHE A 59 -2.97 -20.87 0.16
CA PHE A 59 -2.97 -19.62 0.93
C PHE A 59 -2.40 -19.84 2.32
N VAL A 60 -1.73 -18.82 2.87
CA VAL A 60 -1.17 -18.84 4.22
C VAL A 60 -2.19 -18.36 5.25
N SER A 61 -2.90 -17.27 4.92
CA SER A 61 -3.87 -16.67 5.82
C SER A 61 -4.89 -15.85 5.03
N ILE A 62 -6.16 -15.94 5.41
CA ILE A 62 -7.23 -15.03 4.99
C ILE A 62 -7.93 -14.60 6.26
N LYS A 63 -7.93 -13.30 6.54
CA LYS A 63 -8.53 -12.75 7.76
C LYS A 63 -9.31 -11.49 7.43
N LEU A 64 -10.42 -11.30 8.11
CA LEU A 64 -11.04 -10.00 8.21
C LEU A 64 -10.19 -9.17 9.18
N LEU A 65 -9.83 -7.94 8.79
CA LEU A 65 -9.17 -7.01 9.71
C LEU A 65 -10.19 -6.63 10.79
N SER A 66 -9.93 -7.08 12.01
CA SER A 66 -10.75 -6.82 13.21
C SER A 66 -10.01 -5.89 14.16
N ASP A 67 -10.52 -5.69 15.38
CA ASP A 67 -9.85 -4.93 16.45
C ASP A 67 -9.71 -3.42 16.13
N LEU A 68 -10.82 -2.83 15.72
CA LEU A 68 -10.98 -1.38 15.58
C LEU A 68 -11.96 -0.88 16.65
N PRO A 69 -11.77 0.33 17.20
CA PRO A 69 -12.73 0.94 18.12
C PRO A 69 -14.16 0.90 17.58
N VAL A 70 -15.14 0.80 18.48
CA VAL A 70 -16.55 0.92 18.10
C VAL A 70 -16.78 2.29 17.48
N GLY A 71 -17.44 2.32 16.33
CA GLY A 71 -17.65 3.55 15.54
C GLY A 71 -16.57 3.82 14.51
N SER A 72 -15.57 2.94 14.37
CA SER A 72 -14.56 3.09 13.34
C SER A 72 -15.13 3.10 11.93
N GLY A 73 -14.71 4.08 11.15
CA GLY A 73 -15.14 4.27 9.76
C GLY A 73 -14.18 3.63 8.75
N ARG A 74 -14.56 3.71 7.47
CA ARG A 74 -13.77 3.19 6.33
C ARG A 74 -12.32 3.70 6.29
N LEU A 75 -12.08 4.93 6.74
CA LEU A 75 -10.73 5.52 6.77
C LEU A 75 -9.81 4.78 7.75
N GLU A 76 -10.31 4.42 8.94
CA GLU A 76 -9.53 3.74 9.97
C GLU A 76 -9.29 2.28 9.60
N GLU A 77 -10.29 1.62 9.01
CA GLU A 77 -10.14 0.31 8.37
C GLU A 77 -9.05 0.32 7.30
N ALA A 78 -9.07 1.33 6.41
CA ALA A 78 -8.06 1.50 5.38
C ALA A 78 -6.67 1.77 5.96
N ARG A 79 -6.56 2.59 7.02
CA ARG A 79 -5.28 2.84 7.73
C ARG A 79 -4.74 1.57 8.37
N LYS A 80 -5.59 0.74 9.00
CA LYS A 80 -5.17 -0.56 9.57
C LYS A 80 -4.69 -1.52 8.49
N ALA A 81 -5.39 -1.60 7.36
CA ALA A 81 -4.98 -2.39 6.21
C ALA A 81 -3.64 -1.90 5.63
N ALA A 82 -3.48 -0.58 5.46
CA ALA A 82 -2.26 0.03 4.98
C ALA A 82 -1.08 -0.24 5.92
N GLY A 83 -1.26 -0.06 7.23
CA GLY A 83 -0.22 -0.36 8.22
C GLY A 83 0.23 -1.83 8.17
N TYR A 84 -0.71 -2.76 8.02
CA TYR A 84 -0.38 -4.18 7.85
C TYR A 84 0.44 -4.44 6.58
N LEU A 85 0.05 -3.87 5.45
CA LEU A 85 0.74 -4.07 4.17
C LEU A 85 2.10 -3.37 4.12
N SER A 86 2.23 -2.20 4.74
CA SER A 86 3.47 -1.43 4.82
C SER A 86 4.60 -2.21 5.48
N LYS A 87 4.29 -3.14 6.39
CA LYS A 87 5.28 -4.09 6.93
C LYS A 87 6.02 -4.85 5.82
N TYR A 88 5.28 -5.31 4.80
CA TYR A 88 5.84 -6.10 3.70
C TYR A 88 6.51 -5.22 2.64
N VAL A 89 5.99 -4.01 2.44
CA VAL A 89 6.69 -2.98 1.64
C VAL A 89 8.05 -2.67 2.27
N GLY A 90 8.10 -2.51 3.60
CA GLY A 90 9.34 -2.31 4.36
C GLY A 90 10.41 -3.36 4.06
N LYS A 91 10.03 -4.65 4.06
CA LYS A 91 10.94 -5.76 3.74
C LYS A 91 11.52 -5.71 2.32
N SER A 92 10.84 -5.04 1.40
CA SER A 92 11.30 -4.91 0.01
C SER A 92 12.40 -3.87 -0.17
N PHE A 93 12.61 -2.96 0.79
CA PHE A 93 13.63 -1.92 0.65
C PHE A 93 15.06 -2.46 0.72
N THR A 94 15.27 -3.57 1.43
CA THR A 94 16.56 -4.25 1.55
C THR A 94 16.73 -5.40 0.55
N ASP A 95 15.72 -5.64 -0.30
CA ASP A 95 15.74 -6.74 -1.26
C ASP A 95 16.18 -6.25 -2.64
N GLU A 96 17.44 -6.52 -2.99
CA GLU A 96 18.05 -6.12 -4.26
C GLU A 96 17.28 -6.63 -5.50
N ARG A 97 16.53 -7.75 -5.39
CA ARG A 97 15.78 -8.33 -6.51
C ARG A 97 14.62 -7.44 -6.98
N VAL A 98 14.12 -6.57 -6.11
CA VAL A 98 12.99 -5.68 -6.38
C VAL A 98 13.40 -4.21 -6.42
N ARG A 99 14.71 -3.95 -6.42
CA ARG A 99 15.27 -2.62 -6.65
C ARG A 99 14.76 -2.10 -8.00
N HIS A 100 14.28 -0.85 -8.00
CA HIS A 100 13.66 -0.18 -9.17
C HIS A 100 12.32 -0.75 -9.66
N LEU A 101 11.77 -1.79 -9.02
CA LEU A 101 10.43 -2.30 -9.34
C LEU A 101 9.36 -1.67 -8.45
N LYS A 102 8.10 -1.73 -8.92
CA LYS A 102 6.94 -1.35 -8.10
C LYS A 102 6.85 -2.27 -6.88
N ARG A 103 6.83 -1.67 -5.69
CA ARG A 103 6.72 -2.37 -4.40
C ARG A 103 5.28 -2.75 -4.02
N TYR A 104 4.30 -2.20 -4.72
CA TYR A 104 2.90 -2.56 -4.61
C TYR A 104 2.19 -2.27 -5.93
N ASP A 105 1.04 -2.89 -6.14
CA ASP A 105 0.10 -2.50 -7.20
C ASP A 105 -1.30 -2.33 -6.61
N VAL A 106 -2.13 -1.58 -7.32
CA VAL A 106 -3.53 -1.31 -6.98
C VAL A 106 -4.44 -1.67 -8.14
N ALA A 107 -5.73 -1.72 -7.88
CA ALA A 107 -6.74 -1.81 -8.94
C ALA A 107 -6.62 -0.63 -9.92
N GLU A 108 -6.85 -0.89 -11.20
CA GLU A 108 -6.93 0.15 -12.22
C GLU A 108 -8.06 1.14 -11.90
N GLY A 109 -7.77 2.45 -11.95
CA GLY A 109 -8.71 3.50 -11.57
C GLY A 109 -8.75 3.78 -10.06
N PHE A 110 -8.00 3.04 -9.25
CA PHE A 110 -7.91 3.22 -7.79
C PHE A 110 -6.51 3.66 -7.34
N GLN A 111 -5.76 4.30 -8.23
CA GLN A 111 -4.48 4.92 -7.87
C GLN A 111 -4.72 6.08 -6.89
N PRO A 112 -3.87 6.25 -5.86
CA PRO A 112 -3.89 7.45 -5.03
C PRO A 112 -3.78 8.71 -5.89
N GLU A 113 -4.57 9.71 -5.55
CA GLU A 113 -4.50 11.00 -6.22
C GLU A 113 -3.14 11.67 -5.97
N ARG A 114 -2.55 12.23 -7.03
CA ARG A 114 -1.35 13.05 -6.91
C ARG A 114 -1.77 14.49 -6.64
N VAL A 115 -1.65 14.90 -5.39
CA VAL A 115 -1.89 16.27 -4.97
C VAL A 115 -0.60 17.07 -5.07
N GLN A 116 -0.67 18.28 -5.61
CA GLN A 116 0.43 19.23 -5.61
C GLN A 116 0.22 20.29 -4.53
N VAL A 117 1.27 20.56 -3.76
CA VAL A 117 1.32 21.65 -2.78
C VAL A 117 2.49 22.56 -3.17
N TRP A 118 2.24 23.86 -3.18
CA TRP A 118 3.22 24.89 -3.55
C TRP A 118 3.43 25.84 -2.38
N GLY A 119 4.62 26.43 -2.31
CA GLY A 119 5.02 27.41 -1.32
C GLY A 119 6.38 27.99 -1.67
N ASP A 120 6.68 29.16 -1.15
CA ASP A 120 7.96 29.86 -1.38
C ASP A 120 9.06 29.39 -0.43
N SER A 121 8.71 28.50 0.51
CA SER A 121 9.63 27.84 1.43
C SER A 121 9.21 26.40 1.73
N VAL A 122 10.15 25.61 2.26
CA VAL A 122 9.88 24.26 2.76
C VAL A 122 8.77 24.28 3.81
N ASP A 123 8.82 25.21 4.76
CA ASP A 123 7.85 25.31 5.85
C ASP A 123 6.44 25.61 5.32
N GLU A 124 6.32 26.43 4.28
CA GLU A 124 5.03 26.67 3.63
C GLU A 124 4.47 25.43 2.94
N VAL A 125 5.33 24.65 2.25
CA VAL A 125 4.93 23.40 1.60
C VAL A 125 4.51 22.35 2.64
N ILE A 126 5.30 22.16 3.70
CA ILE A 126 4.96 21.24 4.79
C ILE A 126 3.68 21.70 5.49
N GLY A 127 3.57 22.99 5.81
CA GLY A 127 2.38 23.57 6.43
C GLY A 127 1.13 23.40 5.55
N GLY A 128 1.27 23.56 4.23
CA GLY A 128 0.23 23.28 3.25
C GLY A 128 -0.24 21.83 3.27
N ALA A 129 0.71 20.89 3.20
CA ALA A 129 0.41 19.46 3.26
C ALA A 129 -0.23 19.03 4.61
N SER A 130 0.29 19.55 5.73
CA SER A 130 -0.27 19.33 7.06
C SER A 130 -1.73 19.78 7.17
N ARG A 131 -2.09 20.95 6.62
CA ARG A 131 -3.48 21.42 6.59
C ARG A 131 -4.38 20.47 5.80
N MET A 132 -3.92 19.95 4.66
CA MET A 132 -4.67 18.96 3.87
C MET A 132 -4.88 17.64 4.62
N LEU A 133 -3.97 17.29 5.54
CA LEU A 133 -4.03 16.09 6.37
C LEU A 133 -4.73 16.32 7.72
N GLY A 134 -5.54 17.39 7.83
CA GLY A 134 -6.32 17.68 9.04
C GLY A 134 -5.53 18.46 10.12
N GLY A 135 -4.47 19.15 9.73
CA GLY A 135 -3.63 19.93 10.65
C GLY A 135 -2.62 19.11 11.44
N LEU A 136 -2.36 17.86 11.04
CA LEU A 136 -1.37 17.00 11.69
C LEU A 136 0.04 17.58 11.52
N ALA A 137 0.85 17.52 12.58
CA ALA A 137 2.28 17.77 12.46
C ALA A 137 2.99 16.54 11.89
N PRO A 138 4.06 16.71 11.09
CA PRO A 138 4.87 15.58 10.64
C PRO A 138 5.48 14.81 11.82
N SER A 139 5.38 13.49 11.79
CA SER A 139 6.07 12.58 12.73
C SER A 139 7.50 12.25 12.30
N GLN A 140 7.80 12.34 11.00
CA GLN A 140 9.16 12.21 10.48
C GLN A 140 9.41 13.19 9.33
N GLN A 141 10.65 13.65 9.24
CA GLN A 141 11.16 14.48 8.16
C GLN A 141 12.57 14.00 7.81
N TRP A 142 12.90 14.01 6.53
CA TRP A 142 14.23 13.71 6.05
C TRP A 142 14.56 14.65 4.90
N PHE A 143 15.70 15.32 4.99
CA PHE A 143 16.22 16.18 3.95
C PHE A 143 17.41 15.53 3.25
N SER A 144 17.53 15.73 1.95
CA SER A 144 18.68 15.24 1.20
C SER A 144 20.02 15.81 1.69
N SER A 145 20.01 16.96 2.37
CA SER A 145 21.20 17.54 3.01
C SER A 145 21.70 16.75 4.22
N GLU A 146 20.87 15.91 4.83
CA GLU A 146 21.26 15.01 5.92
C GLU A 146 21.99 13.77 5.41
N GLN A 147 21.92 13.50 4.10
CA GLN A 147 22.58 12.36 3.48
C GLN A 147 23.94 12.76 2.94
N GLU A 148 25.00 12.31 3.61
CA GLU A 148 26.36 12.46 3.11
C GLU A 148 26.48 11.86 1.70
N GLY A 149 27.10 12.63 0.80
CA GLY A 149 27.34 12.20 -0.58
C GLY A 149 26.15 12.29 -1.53
N TRP A 150 25.02 12.92 -1.15
CA TRP A 150 23.87 13.08 -2.06
C TRP A 150 24.23 13.83 -3.35
N GLN A 151 23.96 13.21 -4.51
CA GLN A 151 24.24 13.76 -5.85
C GLN A 151 22.96 14.18 -6.61
N GLY A 152 21.79 14.05 -5.99
CA GLY A 152 20.51 14.41 -6.61
C GLY A 152 20.13 15.88 -6.39
N PRO A 153 19.01 16.34 -6.97
CA PRO A 153 18.43 17.63 -6.61
C PRO A 153 18.04 17.65 -5.11
N PRO A 154 17.93 18.84 -4.49
CA PRO A 154 17.39 18.96 -3.14
C PRO A 154 16.04 18.25 -3.02
N ALA A 155 15.92 17.37 -2.05
CA ALA A 155 14.73 16.57 -1.83
C ALA A 155 14.34 16.56 -0.35
N LEU A 156 13.04 16.48 -0.12
CA LEU A 156 12.44 16.35 1.19
C LEU A 156 11.50 15.15 1.16
N TRP A 157 11.55 14.34 2.21
CA TRP A 157 10.55 13.33 2.51
C TRP A 157 9.92 13.62 3.88
N VAL A 158 8.60 13.51 3.96
CA VAL A 158 7.82 13.85 5.15
C VAL A 158 6.78 12.77 5.39
N GLN A 159 6.56 12.41 6.66
CA GLN A 159 5.49 11.53 7.10
C GLN A 159 4.73 12.19 8.25
N TRP A 160 3.40 12.04 8.25
CA TRP A 160 2.48 12.45 9.31
C TRP A 160 2.07 11.23 10.13
#